data_AF-A0A0A2A325-F1
#
_entry.id   AF-A0A0A2A325-F1
#
_cell.length_a   1.000
_cell.length_b   1.000
_cell.length_c   1.000
_cell.angle_alpha   90.00
_cell.angle_beta   90.00
_cell.angle_gamma   90.00
#
_symmetry.space_group_name_H-M   'P 1'
#
loop_
_entity.id
_entity.type
_entity.pdbx_description
1 polymer ?
#
loop_
_entity_poly.entity_id
_entity_poly.type
_entity_poly.pdbx_seq_one_letter_code
_entity_poly.pdbx_strand_id
1 'polypeptide(L)'
;MIPSLIEEINLRGLEINEINLGNTNRPIAGDKCWVINCEIKDTCNFWLSFEKEDISSLKSISLSKPNQKPSIIESFLIDEKRITLKLIISRVLQRLNGQKLIGVN
;
A
#
# COMPACT_ATOMS: atom_id res chain seq x y z
N MET A 1 7.19 -8.00 -7.57
CA MET A 1 6.45 -7.28 -6.51
C MET A 1 5.07 -6.85 -7.00
N ILE A 2 5.03 -6.02 -8.03
CA ILE A 2 3.81 -5.50 -8.65
C ILE A 2 2.87 -6.59 -9.21
N PRO A 3 3.34 -7.63 -9.94
CA PRO A 3 2.44 -8.62 -10.54
C PRO A 3 1.65 -9.43 -9.50
N SER A 4 2.33 -9.91 -8.45
CA SER A 4 1.71 -10.69 -7.38
C SER A 4 0.71 -9.89 -6.56
N LEU A 5 0.97 -8.59 -6.37
CA LEU A 5 0.04 -7.69 -5.71
C LEU A 5 -1.22 -7.49 -6.58
N ILE A 6 -1.05 -7.32 -7.89
CA ILE A 6 -2.18 -7.21 -8.84
C ILE A 6 -3.02 -8.48 -8.82
N GLU A 7 -2.40 -9.64 -8.90
CA GLU A 7 -3.09 -10.93 -8.86
C GLU A 7 -3.90 -11.11 -7.57
N GLU A 8 -3.30 -10.87 -6.40
CA GLU A 8 -3.98 -11.00 -5.11
C GLU A 8 -5.12 -9.99 -4.90
N ILE A 9 -5.00 -8.78 -5.45
CA ILE A 9 -6.05 -7.76 -5.41
C ILE A 9 -7.20 -8.17 -6.34
N ASN A 10 -6.91 -8.59 -7.57
CA ASN A 10 -7.90 -9.11 -8.53
C ASN A 10 -8.63 -10.35 -8.00
N LEU A 11 -7.93 -11.28 -7.34
CA LEU A 11 -8.51 -12.47 -6.74
C LEU A 11 -9.58 -12.15 -5.68
N ARG A 12 -9.52 -10.96 -5.08
CA ARG A 12 -10.55 -10.48 -4.13
C ARG A 12 -11.65 -9.64 -4.77
N GLY A 13 -11.67 -9.53 -6.10
CA GLY A 13 -12.66 -8.75 -6.85
C GLY A 13 -12.36 -7.25 -6.90
N LEU A 14 -11.12 -6.85 -6.64
CA LEU A 14 -10.69 -5.46 -6.75
C LEU A 14 -9.91 -5.26 -8.04
N GLU A 15 -10.22 -4.19 -8.78
CA GLU A 15 -9.47 -3.82 -9.98
C GLU A 15 -8.42 -2.75 -9.65
N ILE A 16 -7.17 -2.94 -10.08
CA ILE A 16 -6.14 -1.91 -9.98
C ILE A 16 -6.21 -1.03 -11.21
N ASN A 17 -6.39 0.27 -11.02
CA ASN A 17 -6.36 1.25 -12.09
C ASN A 17 -4.91 1.52 -12.52
N GLU A 18 -4.04 1.80 -11.55
CA GLU A 18 -2.65 2.14 -11.81
C GLU A 18 -1.75 1.77 -10.62
N ILE A 19 -0.53 1.31 -10.90
CA ILE A 19 0.49 1.08 -9.87
C ILE A 19 1.84 1.56 -10.34
N ASN A 20 2.43 2.46 -9.55
CA ASN A 20 3.69 3.12 -9.84
C ASN A 20 4.63 3.04 -8.64
N LEU A 21 5.89 2.67 -8.88
CA LEU A 21 6.97 2.75 -7.91
C LEU A 21 7.94 3.83 -8.36
N GLY A 22 8.20 4.81 -7.50
CA GLY A 22 9.17 5.86 -7.81
C GLY A 22 9.76 6.47 -6.55
N ASN A 23 10.96 7.06 -6.68
CA ASN A 23 11.54 7.88 -5.63
C ASN A 23 10.90 9.27 -5.71
N THR A 24 9.98 9.54 -4.78
CA THR A 24 9.20 10.78 -4.73
C THR A 24 9.04 11.21 -3.28
N ASN A 25 8.34 12.31 -3.05
CA ASN A 25 8.15 12.82 -1.71
C ASN A 25 7.07 11.99 -1.00
N ARG A 26 7.32 11.65 0.27
CA ARG A 26 6.38 10.93 1.13
C ARG A 26 5.04 11.68 1.13
N PRO A 27 3.90 11.00 0.92
CA PRO A 27 2.59 11.63 1.09
C PRO A 27 2.54 12.25 2.48
N ILE A 28 2.05 13.48 2.61
CA ILE A 28 1.95 14.25 3.87
C ILE A 28 3.27 14.78 4.42
N ALA A 29 4.30 13.95 4.61
CA ALA A 29 5.54 14.36 5.29
C ALA A 29 6.53 15.11 4.39
N GLY A 30 6.51 14.90 3.07
CA GLY A 30 7.33 15.66 2.13
C GLY A 30 8.80 15.20 1.98
N ASP A 31 9.26 14.21 2.74
CA ASP A 31 10.63 13.68 2.63
C ASP A 31 10.84 12.84 1.35
N LYS A 32 12.02 12.93 0.71
CA LYS A 32 12.37 12.07 -0.44
C LYS A 32 12.53 10.63 0.01
N CYS A 33 11.68 9.75 -0.50
CA CYS A 33 11.72 8.33 -0.21
C CYS A 33 11.15 7.50 -1.37
N TRP A 34 11.32 6.20 -1.31
CA TRP A 34 10.71 5.32 -2.30
C TRP A 34 9.22 5.17 -1.97
N VAL A 35 8.35 5.61 -2.87
CA VAL A 35 6.90 5.50 -2.68
C VAL A 35 6.31 4.62 -3.77
N ILE A 36 5.57 3.60 -3.36
CA ILE A 36 4.68 2.84 -4.22
C ILE A 36 3.31 3.46 -4.11
N ASN A 37 2.83 4.09 -5.19
CA ASN A 37 1.44 4.50 -5.32
C ASN A 37 0.66 3.40 -6.05
N CYS A 38 -0.45 2.96 -5.48
CA CYS A 38 -1.36 2.03 -6.11
C CYS A 38 -2.78 2.56 -5.99
N GLU A 39 -3.42 2.72 -7.14
CA GLU A 39 -4.80 3.17 -7.29
C GLU A 39 -5.68 1.96 -7.56
N ILE A 40 -6.59 1.67 -6.62
CA ILE A 40 -7.58 0.61 -6.76
C ILE A 40 -8.90 1.25 -7.19
N LYS A 41 -9.35 0.88 -8.38
CA LYS A 41 -10.56 1.38 -9.02
C LYS A 41 -11.77 1.15 -8.11
N ASP A 42 -12.59 2.20 -7.97
CA ASP A 42 -13.81 2.25 -7.17
C ASP A 42 -13.64 1.87 -5.68
N THR A 43 -12.40 1.75 -5.19
CA THR A 43 -12.10 1.16 -3.88
C THR A 43 -11.33 2.13 -3.00
N CYS A 44 -10.06 2.41 -3.33
CA CYS A 44 -9.18 3.30 -2.58
C CYS A 44 -7.79 3.39 -3.23
N ASN A 45 -7.02 4.39 -2.82
CA ASN A 45 -5.63 4.54 -3.20
C ASN A 45 -4.76 4.30 -1.97
N PHE A 46 -3.62 3.65 -2.17
CA PHE A 46 -2.64 3.48 -1.12
C PHE A 46 -1.25 3.88 -1.57
N TRP A 47 -0.50 4.42 -0.62
CA TRP A 47 0.89 4.83 -0.79
C TRP A 47 1.74 4.11 0.23
N LEU A 48 2.67 3.28 -0.23
CA LEU A 48 3.62 2.59 0.61
C LEU A 48 4.98 3.27 0.47
N SER A 49 5.39 3.98 1.51
CA SER A 49 6.65 4.72 1.57
C SER A 49 7.70 3.88 2.27
N PHE A 50 8.87 3.71 1.65
CA PHE A 50 10.02 3.00 2.19
C PHE A 50 11.13 4.00 2.46
N GLU A 51 11.69 3.96 3.66
CA GLU A 51 12.80 4.82 4.04
C GLU A 51 14.08 4.49 3.25
N LYS A 52 14.26 3.23 2.84
CA LYS A 52 15.38 2.77 2.02
C LYS A 52 14.87 1.87 0.90
N GLU A 53 15.73 1.56 -0.06
CA GLU A 53 15.47 0.56 -1.11
C GLU A 53 15.53 -0.89 -0.56
N ASP A 54 15.06 -1.10 0.68
CA ASP A 54 15.06 -2.40 1.35
C ASP A 54 13.69 -2.66 1.94
N ILE A 55 13.14 -3.84 1.69
CA ILE A 55 11.83 -4.23 2.24
C ILE A 55 11.86 -4.35 3.76
N SER A 56 13.02 -4.46 4.40
CA SER A 56 13.20 -4.55 5.85
C SER A 56 13.30 -3.18 6.51
N SER A 57 13.46 -2.10 5.73
CA SER A 57 13.55 -0.74 6.26
C SER A 57 12.26 -0.32 6.96
N LEU A 58 12.29 0.82 7.64
CA LEU A 58 11.06 1.47 8.08
C LEU A 58 10.20 1.79 6.86
N LYS A 59 8.91 1.49 7.00
CA LYS A 59 7.91 1.65 5.95
C LYS A 59 6.67 2.22 6.59
N SER A 60 5.98 3.02 5.81
CA SER A 60 4.75 3.64 6.23
C SER A 60 3.73 3.49 5.12
N ILE A 61 2.50 3.20 5.51
CA ILE A 61 1.39 3.09 4.57
C ILE A 61 0.44 4.26 4.80
N SER A 62 -0.04 4.83 3.72
CA SER A 62 -1.13 5.77 3.73
C SER A 62 -2.25 5.22 2.86
N LEU A 63 -3.46 5.25 3.38
CA LEU A 63 -4.66 4.83 2.66
C LEU A 63 -5.55 6.06 2.47
N SER A 64 -6.16 6.18 1.30
CA SER A 64 -7.19 7.20 1.04
C SER A 64 -8.30 6.64 0.19
N LYS A 65 -9.49 7.23 0.33
CA LYS A 65 -10.63 6.92 -0.54
C LYS A 65 -10.32 7.27 -1.99
N PRO A 66 -11.03 6.67 -2.97
CA PRO A 66 -10.84 6.99 -4.37
C PRO A 66 -11.10 8.48 -4.59
N ASN A 67 -10.28 9.12 -5.43
CA ASN A 67 -10.30 10.57 -5.68
C ASN A 67 -10.01 11.46 -4.45
N GLN A 68 -9.45 10.91 -3.36
CA GLN A 68 -9.00 11.69 -2.20
C GLN A 68 -7.49 11.62 -2.00
N LYS A 69 -6.95 12.69 -1.42
CA LYS A 69 -5.54 12.75 -1.03
C LYS A 69 -5.31 11.94 0.25
N PRO A 70 -4.14 11.32 0.44
CA PRO A 70 -3.81 10.67 1.70
C PRO A 70 -3.80 11.68 2.84
N SER A 71 -4.53 11.38 3.91
CA SER A 71 -4.65 12.25 5.09
C SER A 71 -3.95 11.70 6.33
N ILE A 72 -3.64 10.39 6.35
CA ILE A 72 -2.99 9.73 7.48
C ILE A 72 -1.80 8.91 6.95
N ILE A 73 -0.65 9.02 7.62
CA ILE A 73 0.47 8.07 7.48
C ILE A 73 0.44 7.15 8.71
N GLU A 74 0.41 5.86 8.47
CA GLU A 74 0.53 4.84 9.51
C GLU A 74 1.85 4.07 9.37
N SER A 75 2.40 3.65 10.50
CA SER A 75 3.54 2.75 10.52
C SER A 75 3.17 1.37 9.95
N PHE A 76 3.98 0.81 9.05
CA PHE A 76 3.67 -0.43 8.35
C PHE A 76 4.73 -1.51 8.60
N LEU A 77 4.30 -2.63 9.20
CA LEU A 77 5.14 -3.78 9.55
C LEU A 77 6.39 -3.41 10.39
N ILE A 78 6.26 -2.46 11.31
CA ILE A 78 7.36 -2.05 12.20
C ILE A 78 7.72 -3.10 13.25
N ASP A 79 6.78 -3.99 13.59
CA ASP A 79 6.94 -5.03 14.61
C ASP A 79 7.50 -6.35 14.04
N GLU A 80 7.43 -6.51 12.72
CA GLU A 80 7.74 -7.76 12.05
C GLU A 80 9.25 -7.92 11.83
N LYS A 81 9.86 -8.89 12.53
CA LYS A 81 11.29 -9.20 12.42
C LYS A 81 11.70 -9.70 11.03
N ARG A 82 10.80 -10.36 10.29
CA ARG A 82 11.07 -10.92 8.97
C ARG A 82 10.05 -10.41 7.96
N ILE A 83 10.46 -9.44 7.17
CA ILE A 83 9.61 -8.88 6.12
C ILE A 83 9.75 -9.71 4.86
N THR A 84 8.63 -10.19 4.35
CA THR A 84 8.55 -10.83 3.04
C THR A 84 7.54 -10.11 2.17
N LEU A 85 7.69 -10.23 0.85
CA LEU A 85 6.72 -9.66 -0.08
C LEU A 85 5.29 -10.18 0.18
N LYS A 86 5.15 -11.48 0.42
CA LYS A 86 3.84 -12.08 0.73
C LYS A 86 3.21 -11.47 1.98
N LEU A 87 4.01 -11.19 3.02
CA LEU A 87 3.54 -10.53 4.23
C LEU A 87 3.09 -9.09 3.97
N ILE A 88 3.86 -8.33 3.18
CA ILE A 88 3.47 -6.96 2.76
C ILE A 88 2.11 -7.00 2.07
N ILE A 89 1.96 -7.85 1.06
CA ILE A 89 0.70 -7.99 0.31
C ILE A 89 -0.43 -8.38 1.27
N SER A 90 -0.24 -9.43 2.07
CA SER A 90 -1.24 -9.90 3.04
C SER A 90 -1.66 -8.80 4.02
N ARG A 91 -0.73 -7.96 4.50
CA ARG A 91 -1.04 -6.90 5.45
C ARG A 91 -1.73 -5.71 4.79
N VAL A 92 -1.34 -5.35 3.55
CA VAL A 92 -2.08 -4.36 2.74
C VAL A 92 -3.52 -4.83 2.55
N LEU A 93 -3.73 -6.09 2.14
CA LEU A 93 -5.05 -6.68 1.97
C LEU A 93 -5.86 -6.69 3.28
N GLN A 94 -5.24 -7.02 4.41
CA GLN A 94 -5.93 -6.93 5.72
C GLN A 94 -6.39 -5.50 6.03
N ARG A 95 -5.60 -4.47 5.69
CA ARG A 95 -5.98 -3.08 5.91
C ARG A 95 -7.13 -2.64 5.01
N LEU A 96 -7.06 -3.01 3.73
CA LEU A 96 -8.13 -2.80 2.78
C LEU A 96 -9.44 -3.47 3.26
N ASN A 97 -9.35 -4.71 3.75
CA ASN A 97 -10.51 -5.42 4.28
C ASN A 97 -11.04 -4.78 5.57
N GLY A 98 -10.14 -4.31 6.44
CA GLY A 98 -10.48 -3.58 7.67
C GLY A 98 -11.24 -2.28 7.42
N GLN A 99 -11.04 -1.64 6.26
CA GLN A 99 -11.82 -0.47 5.82
C GLN A 99 -13.18 -0.85 5.19
N LYS A 100 -13.58 -2.13 5.23
CA LYS A 100 -14.76 -2.70 4.55
C LYS A 100 -14.77 -2.47 3.03
N LEU A 101 -13.60 -2.29 2.43
CA LEU A 101 -13.45 -2.05 1.00
C LEU A 101 -13.41 -3.36 0.19
N ILE A 102 -13.04 -4.47 0.84
CA ILE A 102 -12.98 -5.81 0.24
C ILE A 102 -13.91 -6.76 0.97
N GLY A 103 -15.14 -6.29 1.24
CA GLY A 103 -16.16 -7.06 1.94
C GLY A 103 -16.39 -8.42 1.29
N VAL A 104 -15.64 -9.42 1.76
CA VAL A 104 -16.01 -10.82 1.61
C VAL A 104 -17.06 -11.03 2.68
N ASN A 105 -18.31 -11.09 2.25
CA ASN A 105 -19.42 -11.58 3.06
C ASN A 105 -19.25 -13.08 3.30
#